data_AF-A0A820WK43-F1
#
_entry.id   AF-A0A820WK43-F1
#
_cell.length_a   1.000
_cell.length_b   1.000
_cell.length_c   1.000
_cell.angle_alpha   90.00
_cell.angle_beta   90.00
_cell.angle_gamma   90.00
#
_symmetry.space_group_name_H-M   'P 1'
#
loop_
_entity.id
_entity.type
_entity.pdbx_description
1 polymer ?
#
loop_
_entity_poly.entity_id
_entity_poly.type
_entity_poly.pdbx_seq_one_letter_code
_entity_poly.pdbx_strand_id
1 'polypeptide(L)'
;MPTSIPGLRSAFKGGRALTFDSPNEIPHFDHGAVYIVDGIYDNDENKEPLTYQKAARQKILHQKLPLEKYLAFHSTSTRALAFHEVYNILLTLKHINNNL
;
A
#
# COMPACT_ATOMS: atom_id res chain seq x y z
N MET A 1 11.86 16.22 16.67
CA MET A 1 12.51 15.45 15.60
C MET A 1 12.04 14.02 15.70
N PRO A 2 11.46 13.38 14.66
CA PRO A 2 11.11 11.98 14.77
C PRO A 2 12.41 11.16 14.71
N THR A 3 12.73 10.53 15.83
CA THR A 3 13.84 9.60 16.01
C THR A 3 13.65 8.44 15.03
N SER A 4 14.57 8.31 14.08
CA SER A 4 14.59 7.16 13.17
C SER A 4 14.86 5.89 13.98
N ILE A 5 13.90 4.97 13.99
CA ILE A 5 14.08 3.62 14.55
C ILE A 5 15.26 2.96 13.80
N PRO A 6 16.31 2.51 14.50
CA PRO A 6 17.42 1.80 13.87
C PRO A 6 16.92 0.58 13.07
N GLY A 7 17.41 0.38 11.84
CA GLY A 7 16.96 -0.69 10.94
C GLY A 7 15.75 -0.35 10.06
N LEU A 8 14.90 0.60 10.47
CA LEU A 8 13.72 1.00 9.70
C LEU A 8 14.10 1.59 8.33
N ARG A 9 15.16 2.41 8.27
CA ARG A 9 15.69 2.95 7.01
C ARG A 9 16.21 1.86 6.05
N SER A 10 16.72 0.75 6.57
CA SER A 10 17.19 -0.37 5.75
C SER A 10 16.02 -1.20 5.22
N ALA A 11 14.99 -1.43 6.05
CA ALA A 11 13.76 -2.09 5.62
C ALA A 11 13.05 -1.29 4.51
N PHE A 12 13.08 0.04 4.58
CA PHE A 12 12.54 0.91 3.53
C PHE A 12 13.31 0.83 2.21
N LYS A 13 14.61 0.49 2.21
CA LYS A 13 15.45 0.42 1.00
C LYS A 13 15.14 -0.78 0.11
N GLY A 14 14.48 -1.82 0.63
CA GLY A 14 14.03 -3.00 -0.13
C GLY A 14 12.51 -3.22 -0.09
N GLY A 15 11.76 -2.36 0.61
CA GLY A 15 10.33 -2.49 0.77
C GLY A 15 9.53 -1.95 -0.42
N ARG A 16 8.27 -2.41 -0.51
CA ARG A 16 7.30 -1.99 -1.52
C ARG A 16 6.15 -1.26 -0.83
N ALA A 17 6.00 0.03 -1.07
CA ALA A 17 4.90 0.83 -0.56
C ALA A 17 3.59 0.49 -1.28
N LEU A 18 2.55 0.20 -0.52
CA LEU A 18 1.20 0.05 -1.02
C LEU A 18 0.48 1.38 -0.94
N THR A 19 -0.02 1.87 -2.08
CA THR A 19 -0.76 3.13 -2.16
C THR A 19 -1.70 3.10 -3.35
N PHE A 20 -2.94 3.56 -3.15
CA PHE A 20 -3.97 3.55 -4.18
C PHE A 20 -3.58 4.39 -5.42
N ASP A 21 -2.89 5.51 -5.19
CA ASP A 21 -2.48 6.46 -6.24
C ASP A 21 -1.27 5.99 -7.07
N SER A 22 -0.70 4.82 -6.77
CA SER A 22 0.41 4.28 -7.56
C SER A 22 -0.09 3.91 -8.97
N PRO A 23 0.62 4.32 -10.05
CA PRO A 23 0.31 3.87 -11.39
C PRO A 23 0.63 2.39 -11.64
N ASN A 24 1.47 1.78 -10.78
CA ASN A 24 1.89 0.39 -10.90
C ASN A 24 0.95 -0.53 -10.14
N GLU A 25 0.40 -1.56 -10.77
CA GLU A 25 -0.36 -2.62 -10.09
C GLU A 25 0.53 -3.77 -9.62
N ILE A 26 0.13 -4.43 -8.53
CA ILE A 26 0.74 -5.70 -8.10
C ILE A 26 0.19 -6.84 -8.97
N PRO A 27 1.04 -7.57 -9.72
CA PRO A 27 0.58 -8.70 -10.52
C PRO A 27 0.36 -9.97 -9.71
N HIS A 28 1.17 -10.17 -8.66
CA HIS A 28 1.11 -11.31 -7.74
C HIS A 28 1.69 -10.88 -6.38
N PHE A 29 1.23 -11.48 -5.29
CA PHE A 29 1.78 -11.24 -3.96
C PHE A 29 3.13 -11.97 -3.79
N ASP A 30 4.14 -11.26 -3.34
CA ASP A 30 5.51 -11.76 -3.24
C ASP A 30 5.81 -12.10 -1.77
N HIS A 31 5.92 -13.39 -1.47
CA HIS A 31 6.17 -13.88 -0.11
C HIS A 31 7.54 -13.48 0.44
N GLY A 32 8.49 -13.11 -0.42
CA GLY A 32 9.81 -12.60 -0.03
C GLY A 32 9.87 -11.08 0.11
N ALA A 33 8.81 -10.37 -0.28
CA ALA A 33 8.78 -8.91 -0.23
C ALA A 33 8.41 -8.37 1.17
N VAL A 34 8.96 -7.21 1.48
CA VAL A 34 8.54 -6.39 2.63
C VAL A 34 7.53 -5.36 2.13
N TYR A 35 6.26 -5.54 2.47
CA TYR A 35 5.21 -4.57 2.15
C TYR A 35 5.14 -3.47 3.20
N ILE A 36 5.09 -2.22 2.74
CA ILE A 36 4.91 -1.03 3.57
C ILE A 36 3.48 -0.54 3.36
N VAL A 37 2.70 -0.58 4.43
CA VAL A 37 1.35 0.01 4.48
C VAL A 37 1.43 1.24 5.39
N ASP A 38 0.88 2.36 4.94
CA ASP A 38 0.79 3.55 5.76
C ASP A 38 -0.24 3.38 6.89
N GLY A 39 0.06 3.96 8.05
CA GLY A 39 -0.84 4.01 9.19
C GLY A 39 -1.61 5.33 9.27
N ILE A 40 -1.89 5.95 8.12
CA ILE A 40 -2.62 7.21 8.06
C ILE A 40 -4.10 6.87 8.02
N TYR A 41 -4.88 7.45 8.94
CA TYR A 41 -6.33 7.42 8.89
C TYR A 41 -6.79 8.78 8.35
N ASP A 42 -7.22 8.79 7.10
CA ASP A 42 -7.76 9.96 6.41
C ASP A 42 -9.14 9.59 5.88
N ASN A 43 -10.16 10.39 6.16
CA ASN A 43 -11.53 10.12 5.71
C ASN A 43 -11.74 10.53 4.24
N ASP A 44 -10.73 10.36 3.39
CA ASP A 44 -10.70 10.85 2.00
C ASP A 44 -10.87 12.39 1.90
N GLU A 45 -10.65 13.14 2.99
CA GLU A 45 -10.76 14.60 3.03
C GLU A 45 -9.52 15.26 2.42
N ASN A 46 -8.38 14.60 2.54
CA ASN A 46 -7.13 15.07 1.99
C ASN A 46 -6.96 14.60 0.55
N LYS A 47 -7.06 15.55 -0.39
CA LYS A 47 -6.93 15.27 -1.83
C LYS A 47 -5.50 14.99 -2.28
N GLU A 48 -4.52 15.18 -1.40
CA GLU A 48 -3.12 14.95 -1.75
C GLU A 48 -2.67 13.51 -1.49
N PRO A 49 -2.02 12.84 -2.46
CA PRO A 49 -1.58 11.46 -2.32
C PRO A 49 -0.27 11.36 -1.53
N LEU A 50 -0.33 11.60 -0.21
CA LEU A 50 0.83 11.76 0.67
C LEU A 50 1.79 10.55 0.63
N THR A 51 1.25 9.34 0.69
CA THR A 51 2.04 8.10 0.74
C THR A 51 2.75 7.84 -0.59
N TYR A 52 2.06 8.02 -1.71
CA TYR A 52 2.66 7.96 -3.04
C TYR A 52 3.75 9.01 -3.22
N GLN A 53 3.48 10.28 -2.90
CA GLN A 53 4.45 11.36 -3.02
C GLN A 53 5.71 11.09 -2.18
N LYS A 54 5.53 10.60 -0.95
CA LYS A 54 6.66 10.25 -0.08
C LYS A 54 7.49 9.10 -0.65
N ALA A 55 6.83 8.03 -1.12
CA ALA A 55 7.51 6.89 -1.73
C ALA A 55 8.30 7.31 -2.98
N ALA A 56 7.68 8.10 -3.86
CA ALA A 56 8.30 8.65 -5.06
C ALA A 56 9.53 9.54 -4.73
N ARG A 57 9.38 10.47 -3.78
CA ARG A 57 10.49 11.34 -3.31
C ARG A 57 11.66 10.53 -2.73
N GLN A 58 11.36 9.44 -2.04
CA GLN A 58 12.35 8.57 -1.40
C GLN A 58 12.87 7.44 -2.32
N LYS A 59 12.38 7.36 -3.56
CA LYS A 59 12.70 6.30 -4.53
C LYS A 59 12.46 4.89 -3.97
N ILE A 60 11.39 4.75 -3.18
CA ILE A 60 10.90 3.46 -2.69
C ILE A 60 9.98 2.89 -3.78
N LEU A 61 10.08 1.59 -4.05
CA LEU A 61 9.16 0.94 -4.98
C LEU A 61 7.72 1.10 -4.47
N HIS A 62 6.80 1.54 -5.32
CA HIS A 62 5.40 1.72 -4.96
C HIS A 62 4.48 0.97 -5.93
N GLN A 63 3.41 0.39 -5.40
CA GLN A 63 2.43 -0.39 -6.14
C GLN A 63 1.02 -0.21 -5.53
N LYS A 64 -0.04 -0.40 -6.33
CA LYS A 64 -1.43 -0.46 -5.90
C LYS A 64 -1.96 -1.89 -6.00
N LEU A 65 -2.91 -2.23 -5.14
CA LEU A 65 -3.67 -3.48 -5.27
C LEU A 65 -4.58 -3.39 -6.52
N PRO A 66 -4.78 -4.49 -7.27
CA PRO A 66 -5.60 -4.50 -8.48
C PRO A 66 -7.11 -4.51 -8.18
N LEU A 67 -7.56 -3.71 -7.21
CA LEU A 67 -8.93 -3.72 -6.68
C LEU A 67 -9.96 -3.33 -7.71
N GLU A 68 -9.62 -2.43 -8.65
CA GLU A 68 -10.52 -1.98 -9.72
C GLU A 68 -10.98 -3.13 -10.64
N LYS A 69 -10.28 -4.28 -10.62
CA LYS A 69 -10.69 -5.50 -11.35
C LYS A 69 -11.80 -6.28 -10.64
N TYR A 70 -11.91 -6.14 -9.33
CA TYR A 70 -12.81 -6.95 -8.48
C TYR A 70 -13.88 -6.10 -7.77
N LEU A 71 -13.66 -4.79 -7.65
CA LEU A 71 -14.53 -3.85 -6.95
C LEU A 71 -14.98 -2.74 -7.89
N ALA A 72 -16.29 -2.59 -8.04
CA ALA A 72 -16.90 -1.44 -8.69
C ALA A 72 -16.94 -0.26 -7.70
N PHE A 73 -15.94 0.61 -7.77
CA PHE A 73 -15.97 1.88 -7.03
C PHE A 73 -17.07 2.76 -7.64
N HIS A 74 -18.15 2.97 -6.91
CA HIS A 74 -19.17 3.94 -7.30
C HIS A 74 -18.65 5.35 -7.00
N SER A 75 -19.20 6.37 -7.68
CA SER A 75 -18.77 7.77 -7.52
C SER A 75 -18.89 8.32 -6.08
N THR A 76 -19.62 7.62 -5.20
CA THR A 76 -19.81 7.94 -3.78
C THR A 76 -19.01 7.05 -2.83
N SER A 77 -18.29 6.04 -3.34
CA SER A 77 -17.51 5.12 -2.51
C SER A 77 -16.11 5.68 -2.27
N THR A 78 -15.64 5.57 -1.03
CA THR A 78 -14.23 5.87 -0.72
C THR A 78 -13.34 4.88 -1.44
N ARG A 79 -12.25 5.39 -2.01
CA ARG A 79 -11.20 4.57 -2.63
C ARG A 79 -10.05 4.31 -1.66
N ALA A 80 -10.09 4.92 -0.48
CA ALA A 80 -9.17 4.69 0.60
C ALA A 80 -9.61 3.45 1.40
N LEU A 81 -8.84 2.37 1.28
CA LEU A 81 -8.98 1.24 2.19
C LEU A 81 -8.38 1.59 3.55
N ALA A 82 -9.07 1.22 4.62
CA ALA A 82 -8.51 1.28 5.95
C ALA A 82 -7.32 0.30 6.08
N PHE A 83 -6.38 0.62 6.96
CA PHE A 83 -5.20 -0.21 7.24
C PHE A 83 -5.54 -1.69 7.45
N HIS A 84 -6.59 -1.97 8.22
CA HIS A 84 -7.01 -3.34 8.55
C HIS A 84 -7.53 -4.10 7.32
N GLU A 85 -8.16 -3.43 6.36
CA GLU A 85 -8.64 -4.03 5.11
C GLU A 85 -7.45 -4.44 4.24
N VAL A 86 -6.48 -3.53 4.06
CA VAL A 86 -5.23 -3.84 3.34
C VAL A 86 -4.49 -4.99 4.02
N TYR A 87 -4.36 -4.95 5.35
CA TYR A 87 -3.71 -6.02 6.12
C TYR A 87 -4.40 -7.37 5.94
N ASN A 88 -5.74 -7.41 6.01
CA ASN A 88 -6.51 -8.64 5.83
C ASN A 88 -6.39 -9.21 4.41
N ILE A 89 -6.35 -8.35 3.38
CA ILE A 89 -6.09 -8.78 2.00
C ILE A 89 -4.70 -9.43 1.91
N LEU A 90 -3.66 -8.77 2.41
CA LEU A 90 -2.29 -9.32 2.36
C LEU A 90 -2.17 -10.63 3.14
N LEU A 91 -2.79 -10.72 4.32
CA LEU A 91 -2.85 -11.97 5.08
C LEU A 91 -3.56 -13.08 4.30
N THR A 92 -4.69 -12.77 3.67
CA THR A 92 -5.45 -13.74 2.88
C THR A 92 -4.60 -14.26 1.72
N LEU A 93 -3.97 -13.36 0.96
CA LEU A 93 -3.07 -13.70 -0.15
C LEU A 93 -1.91 -14.60 0.29
N LYS A 94 -1.34 -14.31 1.47
CA LYS A 94 -0.30 -15.14 2.08
C LYS A 94 -0.79 -16.55 2.44
N HIS A 95 -2.04 -16.71 2.88
CA HIS A 95 -2.60 -18.01 3.25
C HIS A 95 -3.03 -18.84 2.03
N ILE A 96 -3.62 -18.22 1.01
CA ILE A 96 -4.12 -18.93 -0.18
C ILE A 96 -3.03 -19.17 -1.24
N ASN A 97 -1.79 -18.74 -0.97
CA ASN A 97 -0.63 -18.91 -1.82
C ASN A 97 -0.87 -18.37 -3.24
N ASN A 98 -1.31 -17.11 -3.33
CA ASN A 98 -1.29 -16.31 -4.56
C ASN A 98 -2.35 -16.55 -5.65
N ASN A 99 -3.47 -17.20 -5.34
CA ASN A 99 -4.58 -17.27 -6.31
C ASN A 99 -5.35 -15.93 -6.35
N LEU A 100 -4.90 -15.00 -7.20
CA LEU A 100 -5.60 -13.75 -7.58
C LEU A 100 -6.46 -13.96 -8.83
#